data_AF-A0A5B8UHI7-F1
#
_entry.id   AF-A0A5B8UHI7-F1
#
_cell.length_a   1.000
_cell.length_b   1.000
_cell.length_c   1.000
_cell.angle_alpha   90.00
_cell.angle_beta   90.00
_cell.angle_gamma   90.00
#
_symmetry.space_group_name_H-M   'P 1'
#
loop_
_entity.id
_entity.type
_entity.pdbx_description
1 polymer ?
#
loop_
_entity_poly.entity_id
_entity_poly.type
_entity_poly.pdbx_seq_one_letter_code
_entity_poly.pdbx_strand_id
1 'polypeptide(L)' 'MFGLNKDNVSGQVNELVERLKTDVNLTDEQAQKVMETIRTFVVEKYPMLSGAVNGMFGGK' A
#
# COMPACT_ATOMS: atom_id res chain seq x y z
N MET A 1 13.49 -15.48 -11.30
CA MET A 1 13.20 -14.09 -11.71
C MET A 1 12.09 -13.56 -10.81
N PHE A 2 12.42 -12.68 -9.85
CA PHE A 2 11.41 -12.02 -9.01
C PHE A 2 10.75 -10.91 -9.84
N GLY A 3 9.75 -11.30 -10.63
CA GLY A 3 8.92 -10.37 -11.38
C GLY A 3 7.80 -9.88 -10.47
N LEU A 4 7.93 -8.68 -9.92
CA LEU A 4 6.79 -7.90 -9.47
C LEU A 4 5.94 -7.62 -10.73
N ASN A 5 4.86 -8.37 -10.94
CA ASN A 5 3.91 -8.04 -11.98
C ASN A 5 3.09 -6.84 -11.46
N LYS A 6 3.09 -5.72 -12.18
CA LYS A 6 2.35 -4.52 -11.75
C LYS A 6 0.86 -4.81 -11.48
N ASP A 7 0.31 -5.81 -12.17
CA ASP A 7 -1.05 -6.31 -11.96
C ASP A 7 -1.24 -7.03 -10.61
N ASN A 8 -0.19 -7.68 -10.09
CA ASN A 8 -0.25 -8.38 -8.80
C ASN A 8 -0.09 -7.43 -7.61
N VAL A 9 0.70 -6.37 -7.77
CA VAL A 9 1.03 -5.43 -6.69
C VAL A 9 -0.18 -4.56 -6.32
N SER A 10 -0.85 -3.97 -7.32
CA SER A 10 -2.07 -3.19 -7.06
C SER A 10 -3.19 -4.08 -6.49
N GLY A 11 -3.25 -5.34 -6.91
CA GLY A 11 -4.14 -6.35 -6.33
C GLY A 11 -3.84 -6.62 -4.84
N GLN A 12 -2.56 -6.74 -4.48
CA GLN A 12 -2.13 -6.96 -3.09
C GLN A 12 -2.42 -5.76 -2.17
N VAL A 13 -2.29 -4.53 -2.66
CA VAL A 13 -2.64 -3.32 -1.90
C VAL A 13 -4.15 -3.27 -1.61
N ASN A 14 -4.98 -3.60 -2.61
CA ASN A 14 -6.43 -3.67 -2.43
C ASN A 14 -6.84 -4.80 -1.48
N GLU A 15 -6.19 -5.97 -1.57
CA GLU A 15 -6.41 -7.07 -0.63
C GLU A 15 -6.08 -6.65 0.81
N LEU A 16 -4.98 -5.92 1.03
CA LEU A 16 -4.62 -5.42 2.34
C LEU A 16 -5.67 -4.43 2.88
N VAL A 17 -6.19 -3.53 2.03
CA VAL A 17 -7.27 -2.60 2.41
C VAL A 17 -8.53 -3.36 2.84
N GLU A 18 -8.92 -4.39 2.09
CA GLU A 18 -10.08 -5.21 2.47
C GLU A 18 -9.83 -5.96 3.80
N ARG A 19 -8.64 -6.52 4.01
CA ARG A 19 -8.29 -7.15 5.31
C ARG A 19 -8.32 -6.17 6.48
N LEU A 20 -7.87 -4.93 6.29
CA LEU A 20 -7.96 -3.88 7.32
C LEU A 20 -9.42 -3.60 7.71
N LYS A 21 -10.33 -3.67 6.74
CA LYS A 21 -11.78 -3.49 6.98
C LYS A 21 -12.41 -4.71 7.60
N THR A 22 -12.11 -5.92 7.14
CA THR A 22 -12.77 -7.15 7.60
C THR A 22 -12.20 -7.68 8.91
N ASP A 23 -10.87 -7.69 9.05
CA ASP A 23 -10.18 -8.41 10.13
C ASP A 23 -9.92 -7.49 11.32
N VAL A 24 -9.71 -6.19 11.05
CA VAL A 24 -9.43 -5.15 12.06
C VAL A 24 -10.63 -4.23 12.27
N ASN A 25 -11.70 -4.41 11.49
CA ASN A 25 -12.96 -3.67 11.58
C ASN A 25 -12.79 -2.15 11.43
N LEU A 26 -11.91 -1.72 10.53
CA LEU A 26 -11.71 -0.32 10.20
C LEU A 26 -12.75 0.16 9.18
N THR A 27 -13.13 1.43 9.27
CA THR A 27 -13.88 2.09 8.19
C THR A 27 -13.01 2.28 6.96
N ASP A 28 -13.64 2.52 5.80
CA ASP A 28 -12.91 2.83 4.56
C ASP A 28 -11.91 3.98 4.77
N GLU A 29 -12.33 5.07 5.44
CA GLU A 29 -11.47 6.23 5.70
C GLU A 29 -10.27 5.86 6.59
N GLN A 30 -10.48 5.05 7.62
CA GLN A 30 -9.41 4.60 8.51
C GLN A 30 -8.42 3.69 7.78
N ALA A 31 -8.90 2.76 6.95
CA ALA A 31 -8.04 1.88 6.16
C ALA A 31 -7.16 2.69 5.19
N GLN A 32 -7.72 3.70 4.52
CA GLN A 32 -6.93 4.59 3.65
C GLN A 32 -5.86 5.36 4.42
N LYS A 33 -6.19 5.90 5.60
CA LYS A 33 -5.22 6.60 6.47
C LYS A 33 -4.09 5.69 6.94
N VAL A 34 -4.37 4.41 7.21
CA VAL A 34 -3.34 3.42 7.53
C VAL A 34 -2.39 3.25 6.35
N MET A 35 -2.92 3.10 5.14
CA MET A 35 -2.10 2.94 3.93
C MET A 35 -1.24 4.17 3.65
N GLU A 36 -1.78 5.38 3.82
CA GLU A 36 -1.01 6.62 3.73
C GLU A 36 0.10 6.68 4.79
N THR A 37 -0.21 6.33 6.02
CA THR A 37 0.77 6.33 7.13
C THR A 37 1.93 5.39 6.83
N ILE A 38 1.65 4.17 6.35
CA ILE A 38 2.66 3.18 5.97
C ILE A 38 3.50 3.71 4.80
N ARG A 39 2.86 4.22 3.75
CA ARG A 39 3.55 4.79 2.58
C ARG A 39 4.53 5.87 3.01
N THR A 40 4.06 6.86 3.75
CA THR A 40 4.87 7.99 4.23
C THR A 40 6.03 7.50 5.08
N PHE A 41 5.77 6.63 6.06
CA PHE A 41 6.82 6.09 6.92
C PHE A 41 7.90 5.34 6.13
N VAL A 42 7.52 4.50 5.17
CA VAL A 42 8.49 3.75 4.36
C VAL A 42 9.31 4.69 3.48
N VAL A 43 8.69 5.68 2.85
CA VAL A 43 9.41 6.67 2.01
C VAL A 43 10.38 7.50 2.85
N GLU A 44 9.99 7.92 4.05
CA GLU A 44 10.85 8.65 4.98
C GLU A 44 12.06 7.83 5.43
N LYS A 45 11.86 6.55 5.75
CA LYS A 45 12.94 5.68 6.24
C LYS A 45 13.81 5.11 5.13
N TYR A 46 13.24 4.90 3.93
CA TYR A 46 13.90 4.27 2.79
C TYR A 46 13.64 5.08 1.51
N PRO A 47 14.21 6.30 1.39
CA PRO A 47 13.93 7.21 0.28
C PRO A 47 14.29 6.62 -1.10
N MET A 48 15.27 5.71 -1.13
CA MET A 48 15.65 4.94 -2.33
C MET A 48 14.52 4.05 -2.88
N LEU A 49 13.53 3.68 -2.06
CA LEU A 49 12.38 2.86 -2.47
C LEU A 49 11.18 3.69 -2.91
N SER A 50 11.26 5.03 -2.83
CA SER A 50 10.12 5.93 -3.08
C SER A 50 9.44 5.70 -4.43
N GLY A 51 10.21 5.50 -5.51
CA GLY A 51 9.66 5.22 -6.84
C GLY A 51 8.86 3.92 -6.89
N ALA A 52 9.37 2.85 -6.27
CA ALA A 52 8.68 1.56 -6.19
C ALA A 52 7.41 1.67 -5.33
N VAL A 53 7.52 2.22 -4.11
CA VAL A 53 6.40 2.42 -3.18
C VAL A 53 5.29 3.27 -3.81
N ASN A 54 5.66 4.35 -4.51
CA ASN A 54 4.67 5.18 -5.20
C ASN A 54 3.99 4.46 -6.36
N GLY A 55 4.71 3.59 -7.06
CA GLY A 55 4.14 2.71 -8.07
C GLY A 55 3.22 1.61 -7.51
N MET A 56 3.53 1.08 -6.32
CA MET A 56 2.76 0.01 -5.67
C MET A 56 1.40 0.49 -5.17
N PHE A 57 1.37 1.63 -4.49
CA PHE A 57 0.16 2.12 -3.84
C PHE A 57 -0.77 2.91 -4.79
N GLY A 58 -0.50 2.89 -6.10
CA GLY A 58 -1.18 3.73 -7.08
C GLY A 58 -0.82 5.21 -6.90
N GLY A 59 -0.10 5.77 -7.86
CA GLY A 59 -0.03 7.22 -7.97
C GLY A 59 -1.42 7.75 -8.31
N LYS A 60 -1.92 8.74 -7.57
CA LYS A 60 -2.68 9.79 -8.23
C LYS A 60 -1.67 10.69 -8.95
#